data_AF-A0A7K3FXG5-F1
#
_entry.id   AF-A0A7K3FXG5-F1
#
_cell.length_a   1.000
_cell.length_b   1.000
_cell.length_c   1.000
_cell.angle_alpha   90.00
_cell.angle_beta   90.00
_cell.angle_gamma   90.00
#
_symmetry.space_group_name_H-M   'P 1'
#
loop_
_entity.id
_entity.type
_entity.pdbx_description
1 polymer ?
#
loop_
_entity_poly.entity_id
_entity_poly.type
_entity_poly.pdbx_seq_one_letter_code
_entity_poly.pdbx_strand_id
1 'polypeptide(L)'
;AWAGYTTPVGVGLDAATGRLAEAGAERLARFADGLAAVGAAEPSVFCHSYGSVVCGLAAHELKAKDLVVFGSPGMRAENVAELGTSARVWAAKDPTDWIDRVPNVSFAGLGHGADPTGPSFGARRIPAEDAAGHGGYFAAGTSSLRAFAAIAEGDVR
;
A
#
# COMPACT_ATOMS: atom_id res chain seq x y z
N ALA A 1 -13.52 -1.14 2.50
CA ALA A 1 -12.57 -0.66 1.48
C ALA A 1 -12.81 0.82 1.24
N TRP A 2 -11.76 1.66 1.20
CA TRP A 2 -11.89 3.07 0.85
C TRP A 2 -11.87 3.23 -0.67
N ALA A 3 -12.98 3.67 -1.24
CA ALA A 3 -13.17 3.87 -2.68
C ALA A 3 -13.12 5.35 -3.08
N GLY A 4 -12.43 6.18 -2.28
CA GLY A 4 -12.42 7.64 -2.45
C GLY A 4 -11.53 8.14 -3.57
N TYR A 5 -11.12 7.30 -4.52
CA TYR A 5 -10.38 7.73 -5.70
C TYR A 5 -10.76 6.90 -6.93
N THR A 6 -10.64 7.52 -8.11
CA THR A 6 -10.80 6.83 -9.39
C THR A 6 -9.61 5.91 -9.59
N THR A 7 -9.84 4.59 -9.54
CA THR A 7 -8.85 3.59 -9.95
C THR A 7 -8.62 3.68 -11.46
N PRO A 8 -7.38 3.54 -11.96
CA PRO A 8 -7.13 3.43 -13.39
C PRO A 8 -7.97 2.30 -14.01
N VAL A 9 -8.53 2.52 -15.20
CA VAL A 9 -9.17 1.45 -15.97
C VAL A 9 -8.07 0.68 -16.71
N GLY A 10 -7.75 -0.53 -16.25
CA GLY A 10 -6.68 -1.36 -16.81
C GLY A 10 -5.26 -0.87 -16.51
N VAL A 11 -4.25 -1.50 -17.11
CA VAL A 11 -2.83 -1.13 -17.01
C VAL A 11 -2.48 -0.06 -18.07
N GLY A 12 -3.24 1.05 -18.07
CA GLY A 12 -3.09 2.15 -19.02
C GLY A 12 -2.08 3.22 -18.60
N LEU A 13 -1.91 4.26 -19.43
CA LEU A 13 -1.02 5.40 -19.14
C LEU A 13 -1.34 6.10 -17.81
N ASP A 14 -2.60 6.14 -17.38
CA ASP A 14 -2.98 6.75 -16.10
C ASP A 14 -2.49 5.95 -14.87
N ALA A 15 -2.36 4.62 -15.00
CA ALA A 15 -1.68 3.81 -13.99
C ALA A 15 -0.18 4.12 -13.97
N ALA A 16 0.42 4.35 -15.13
CA ALA A 16 1.85 4.68 -15.23
C ALA A 16 2.21 6.11 -14.75
N THR A 17 1.31 7.08 -14.92
CA THR A 17 1.61 8.53 -14.80
C THR A 17 1.34 9.16 -13.43
N GLY A 18 0.99 8.40 -12.39
CA GLY A 18 0.97 8.87 -10.98
C GLY A 18 -0.09 9.92 -10.59
N ARG A 19 -0.62 10.70 -11.53
CA ARG A 19 -1.59 11.78 -11.32
C ARG A 19 -2.87 11.34 -10.59
N LEU A 20 -3.38 10.14 -10.88
CA LEU A 20 -4.54 9.60 -10.17
C LEU A 20 -4.20 9.25 -8.72
N ALA A 21 -2.97 8.79 -8.46
CA ALA A 21 -2.50 8.49 -7.12
C ALA A 21 -2.33 9.77 -6.29
N GLU A 22 -1.80 10.86 -6.87
CA GLU A 22 -1.67 12.15 -6.20
C GLU A 22 -3.04 12.69 -5.72
N ALA A 23 -4.02 12.74 -6.62
CA ALA A 23 -5.37 13.17 -6.24
C ALA A 23 -6.04 12.21 -5.22
N GLY A 24 -5.70 10.92 -5.27
CA GLY A 24 -6.11 9.95 -4.26
C GLY A 24 -5.46 10.20 -2.90
N ALA A 25 -4.17 10.54 -2.89
CA ALA A 25 -3.39 10.75 -1.67
C ALA A 25 -3.94 11.91 -0.85
N GLU A 26 -4.23 13.05 -1.49
CA GLU A 26 -4.85 14.21 -0.83
C GLU A 26 -6.23 13.89 -0.23
N ARG A 27 -7.01 13.02 -0.89
CA ARG A 27 -8.33 12.61 -0.36
C ARG A 27 -8.19 11.63 0.80
N LEU A 28 -7.19 10.75 0.76
CA LEU A 28 -6.90 9.80 1.83
C LEU A 28 -6.40 10.53 3.09
N ALA A 29 -5.45 11.45 2.96
CA ALA A 29 -4.94 12.26 4.06
C ALA A 29 -6.07 13.05 4.75
N ARG A 30 -6.89 13.76 3.96
CA ARG A 30 -8.06 14.49 4.50
C ARG A 30 -9.08 13.58 5.19
N PHE A 31 -9.28 12.36 4.69
CA PHE A 31 -10.17 11.41 5.35
C PHE A 31 -9.61 10.99 6.73
N ALA A 32 -8.31 10.69 6.82
CA ALA A 32 -7.66 10.37 8.09
C ALA A 32 -7.68 11.56 9.07
N ASP A 33 -7.51 12.79 8.58
CA ASP A 33 -7.69 14.00 9.38
C ASP A 33 -9.11 14.13 9.94
N GLY A 34 -10.12 13.82 9.12
CA GLY A 34 -11.52 13.78 9.56
C GLY A 34 -11.77 12.75 10.67
N LEU A 35 -11.17 11.56 10.56
CA LEU A 35 -11.23 10.54 11.62
C LEU A 35 -10.58 11.03 12.92
N ALA A 36 -9.40 11.64 12.83
CA ALA A 36 -8.71 12.21 13.99
C ALA A 36 -9.52 13.36 14.63
N ALA A 37 -10.15 14.22 13.82
CA ALA A 37 -10.95 15.35 14.30
C ALA A 37 -12.19 14.92 15.10
N VAL A 38 -12.74 13.73 14.83
CA VAL A 38 -13.84 13.14 15.62
C VAL A 38 -13.35 12.27 16.78
N GLY A 39 -12.04 12.26 17.06
CA GLY A 39 -11.44 11.51 18.16
C GLY A 39 -11.34 10.00 17.91
N ALA A 40 -11.39 9.56 16.65
CA ALA A 40 -11.14 8.15 16.32
C ALA A 40 -9.67 7.79 16.58
N ALA A 41 -9.42 6.52 16.95
CA ALA A 41 -8.06 5.99 17.03
C ALA A 41 -7.42 5.96 15.64
N GLU A 42 -6.08 6.07 15.60
CA GLU A 42 -5.34 5.95 14.35
C GLU A 42 -5.60 4.59 13.68
N PRO A 43 -6.08 4.57 12.42
CA PRO A 43 -6.43 3.33 11.74
C PRO A 43 -5.21 2.57 11.23
N SER A 44 -5.39 1.28 10.97
CA SER A 44 -4.56 0.52 10.05
C SER A 44 -5.09 0.71 8.63
N VAL A 45 -4.24 1.13 7.69
CA VAL A 45 -4.62 1.43 6.30
C VAL A 45 -4.08 0.35 5.36
N PHE A 46 -4.98 -0.31 4.65
CA PHE A 46 -4.67 -1.41 3.72
C PHE A 46 -4.75 -0.94 2.27
N CYS A 47 -3.65 -1.09 1.54
CA CYS A 47 -3.46 -0.51 0.22
C CYS A 47 -3.04 -1.61 -0.78
N HIS A 48 -3.97 -1.97 -1.65
CA HIS A 48 -3.77 -3.00 -2.66
C HIS A 48 -3.36 -2.41 -4.00
N SER A 49 -2.45 -3.05 -4.72
CA SER A 49 -2.15 -2.69 -6.11
C SER A 49 -1.76 -1.22 -6.22
N TYR A 50 -2.30 -0.48 -7.19
CA TYR A 50 -2.12 0.96 -7.33
C TYR A 50 -2.45 1.78 -6.07
N GLY A 51 -3.27 1.25 -5.16
CA GLY A 51 -3.50 1.85 -3.85
C GLY A 51 -2.23 2.00 -3.02
N SER A 52 -1.20 1.17 -3.23
CA SER A 52 0.10 1.33 -2.56
C SER A 52 0.79 2.63 -2.97
N VAL A 53 0.61 3.08 -4.21
CA VAL A 53 1.15 4.34 -4.74
C VAL A 53 0.43 5.52 -4.08
N VAL A 54 -0.90 5.46 -3.97
CA VAL A 54 -1.72 6.45 -3.24
C VAL A 54 -1.25 6.57 -1.79
N CYS A 55 -1.10 5.42 -1.12
CA CYS A 55 -0.68 5.34 0.27
C CYS A 55 0.76 5.83 0.48
N GLY A 56 1.67 5.53 -0.44
CA GLY A 56 3.04 6.01 -0.41
C GLY A 56 3.13 7.53 -0.53
N LEU A 57 2.38 8.12 -1.47
CA LEU A 57 2.30 9.59 -1.63
C LEU A 57 1.65 10.27 -0.41
N ALA A 58 0.64 9.65 0.19
CA ALA A 58 -0.03 10.19 1.38
C ALA A 58 0.77 10.00 2.67
N ALA A 59 1.79 9.12 2.69
CA ALA A 59 2.36 8.55 3.92
C ALA A 59 2.86 9.59 4.94
N HIS A 60 3.43 10.69 4.45
CA HIS A 60 3.99 11.76 5.27
C HIS A 60 2.93 12.61 6.01
N GLU A 61 1.68 12.63 5.53
CA GLU A 61 0.54 13.33 6.15
C GLU A 61 -0.48 12.35 6.75
N LEU A 62 -0.36 11.06 6.43
CA LEU A 62 -1.35 10.06 6.80
C LEU A 62 -1.25 9.69 8.28
N LYS A 63 -2.25 10.12 9.05
CA LYS A 63 -2.44 9.69 10.45
C LYS A 63 -2.91 8.24 10.50
N ALA A 64 -1.97 7.32 10.58
CA ALA A 64 -2.22 5.89 10.62
C ALA A 64 -1.24 5.19 11.56
N LYS A 65 -1.73 4.13 12.21
CA LYS A 65 -0.91 3.26 13.08
C LYS A 65 -0.09 2.27 12.25
N ASP A 66 -0.71 1.72 11.22
CA ASP A 66 -0.12 0.73 10.32
C ASP A 66 -0.45 1.09 8.87
N LEU A 67 0.55 0.98 8.01
CA LEU A 67 0.43 1.12 6.56
C LEU A 67 0.76 -0.22 5.92
N VAL A 68 -0.27 -0.93 5.44
CA VAL A 68 -0.14 -2.29 4.90
C VAL A 68 -0.30 -2.24 3.39
N VAL A 69 0.78 -2.51 2.65
CA VAL A 69 0.75 -2.57 1.18
C VAL A 69 0.85 -4.01 0.69
N PHE A 70 0.12 -4.35 -0.37
CA PHE A 70 0.18 -5.70 -0.93
C PHE A 70 -0.18 -5.74 -2.41
N GLY A 71 0.42 -6.67 -3.14
CA GLY A 71 0.36 -6.69 -4.60
C GLY A 71 0.82 -5.36 -5.21
N SER A 72 1.82 -4.72 -4.59
CA SER A 72 2.23 -3.34 -4.86
C SER A 72 3.19 -3.26 -6.06
N PRO A 73 2.98 -2.35 -7.02
CA PRO A 73 4.00 -2.01 -8.01
C PRO A 73 5.03 -0.99 -7.50
N GLY A 74 4.88 -0.49 -6.27
CA GLY A 74 5.77 0.48 -5.62
C GLY A 74 5.01 1.49 -4.76
N MET A 75 5.75 2.39 -4.08
CA MET A 75 5.20 3.41 -3.16
C MET A 75 5.72 4.84 -3.43
N ARG A 76 6.37 5.10 -4.57
CA ARG A 76 7.05 6.37 -4.91
C ARG A 76 8.14 6.75 -3.90
N ALA A 77 8.76 5.74 -3.30
CA ALA A 77 9.88 5.84 -2.37
C ALA A 77 10.83 4.67 -2.62
N GLU A 78 12.13 4.85 -2.37
CA GLU A 78 13.13 3.79 -2.47
C GLU A 78 13.24 2.97 -1.18
N ASN A 79 12.80 3.53 -0.04
CA ASN A 79 12.79 2.88 1.26
C ASN A 79 11.79 3.53 2.22
N VAL A 80 11.55 2.89 3.36
CA VAL A 80 10.58 3.36 4.37
C VAL A 80 10.94 4.72 4.98
N ALA A 81 12.22 5.13 5.01
CA ALA A 81 12.60 6.42 5.58
C ALA A 81 12.14 7.59 4.69
N GLU A 82 12.10 7.38 3.37
CA GLU A 82 11.62 8.37 2.41
C GLU A 82 10.10 8.59 2.47
N LEU A 83 9.33 7.66 3.06
CA LEU A 83 7.88 7.81 3.23
C LEU A 83 7.51 8.90 4.26
N GLY A 84 8.44 9.28 5.14
CA GLY A 84 8.21 10.32 6.15
C GLY A 84 7.08 10.01 7.14
N THR A 85 6.71 8.74 7.30
CA THR A 85 5.57 8.30 8.12
C THR A 85 6.00 7.80 9.49
N SER A 86 5.16 8.01 10.51
CA SER A 86 5.27 7.35 11.81
C SER A 86 4.60 5.97 11.85
N ALA A 87 3.82 5.62 10.82
CA ALA A 87 3.13 4.34 10.74
C ALA A 87 4.14 3.18 10.61
N ARG A 88 3.79 2.03 11.19
CA ARG A 88 4.53 0.79 10.89
C ARG A 88 4.20 0.37 9.47
N VAL A 89 5.22 0.20 8.63
CA VAL A 89 5.05 -0.17 7.23
C VAL A 89 5.17 -1.68 7.07
N TRP A 90 4.16 -2.28 6.46
CA TRP A 90 4.09 -3.72 6.19
C TRP A 90 3.90 -3.98 4.70
N ALA A 91 4.51 -5.05 4.18
CA ALA A 91 4.43 -5.39 2.77
C ALA A 91 4.20 -6.89 2.55
N ALA A 92 3.25 -7.23 1.68
CA ALA A 92 2.99 -8.60 1.25
C ALA A 92 3.06 -8.70 -0.29
N LYS A 93 3.62 -9.78 -0.82
CA LYS A 93 3.56 -10.08 -2.25
C LYS A 93 3.50 -11.58 -2.48
N ASP A 94 2.47 -11.98 -3.19
CA ASP A 94 2.25 -13.35 -3.66
C ASP A 94 3.20 -13.62 -4.84
N PRO A 95 3.95 -14.75 -4.83
CA PRO A 95 4.87 -15.10 -5.91
C PRO A 95 4.21 -15.34 -7.28
N THR A 96 2.89 -15.52 -7.33
CA THR A 96 2.11 -15.71 -8.56
C THR A 96 1.44 -14.42 -9.05
N ASP A 97 1.63 -13.31 -8.32
CA ASP A 97 1.06 -12.02 -8.67
C ASP A 97 1.71 -11.48 -9.96
N TRP A 98 0.89 -11.15 -10.96
CA TRP A 98 1.38 -10.61 -12.23
C TRP A 98 2.04 -9.24 -12.06
N ILE A 99 1.84 -8.56 -10.92
CA ILE A 99 2.46 -7.27 -10.61
C ILE A 99 3.98 -7.29 -10.70
N ASP A 100 4.62 -8.46 -10.53
CA ASP A 100 6.06 -8.65 -10.75
C ASP A 100 6.52 -8.32 -12.17
N ARG A 101 5.60 -8.31 -13.13
CA ARG A 101 5.88 -7.93 -14.53
C ARG A 101 5.84 -6.42 -14.75
N VAL A 102 5.41 -5.65 -13.75
CA VAL A 102 5.44 -4.18 -13.79
C VAL A 102 6.81 -3.72 -13.27
N PRO A 103 7.62 -3.01 -14.07
CA PRO A 103 8.93 -2.56 -13.63
C PRO A 103 8.84 -1.60 -12.43
N ASN A 104 9.56 -1.92 -11.35
CA ASN A 104 9.64 -1.12 -10.11
C ASN A 104 10.63 0.07 -10.22
N VAL A 105 10.84 0.64 -11.40
CA VAL A 105 11.83 1.72 -11.60
C VAL A 105 11.14 3.04 -11.86
N SER A 106 11.54 4.09 -11.12
CA SER A 106 11.08 5.45 -11.41
C SER A 106 12.05 6.15 -12.37
N PHE A 107 11.61 6.49 -13.58
CA PHE A 107 12.38 7.31 -14.53
C PHE A 107 11.49 8.33 -15.21
N ALA A 108 11.84 9.63 -15.12
CA ALA A 108 11.06 10.73 -15.73
C ALA A 108 9.55 10.72 -15.38
N GLY A 109 9.18 10.27 -14.18
CA GLY A 109 7.79 10.16 -13.71
C GLY A 109 7.10 8.83 -14.03
N LEU A 110 7.76 7.93 -14.77
CA LEU A 110 7.29 6.58 -15.10
C LEU A 110 7.75 5.59 -14.03
N GLY A 111 6.82 4.82 -13.48
CA GLY A 111 7.05 3.80 -12.46
C GLY A 111 6.80 4.28 -11.03
N HIS A 112 6.99 3.38 -10.05
CA HIS A 112 6.49 3.59 -8.69
C HIS A 112 7.55 3.36 -7.59
N GLY A 113 8.83 3.37 -7.94
CA GLY A 113 9.92 3.15 -6.99
C GLY A 113 10.07 1.67 -6.58
N ALA A 114 10.94 1.42 -5.60
CA ALA A 114 11.33 0.08 -5.19
C ALA A 114 10.15 -0.82 -4.75
N ASP A 115 10.35 -2.14 -4.91
CA ASP A 115 9.45 -3.17 -4.40
C ASP A 115 9.38 -3.11 -2.86
N PRO A 116 8.20 -2.86 -2.26
CA PRO A 116 8.09 -2.73 -0.81
C PRO A 116 8.38 -4.03 -0.04
N THR A 117 8.35 -5.19 -0.70
CA THR A 117 8.73 -6.47 -0.10
C THR A 117 10.23 -6.76 -0.17
N GLY A 118 10.98 -5.93 -0.91
CA GLY A 118 12.43 -6.03 -1.03
C GLY A 118 13.13 -5.74 0.30
N PRO A 119 14.19 -6.50 0.67
CA PRO A 119 14.90 -6.30 1.94
C PRO A 119 15.46 -4.88 2.12
N SER A 120 15.88 -4.22 1.03
CA SER A 120 16.41 -2.86 1.05
C SER A 120 15.34 -1.79 1.29
N PHE A 121 14.05 -2.09 1.05
CA PHE A 121 12.98 -1.13 1.27
C PHE A 121 12.73 -0.90 2.76
N GLY A 122 12.86 -1.96 3.58
CA GLY A 122 12.78 -1.87 5.05
C GLY A 122 11.38 -2.01 5.64
N ALA A 123 10.37 -2.41 4.86
CA ALA A 123 9.05 -2.76 5.40
C ALA A 123 9.06 -4.11 6.10
N ARG A 124 8.13 -4.30 7.04
CA ARG A 124 7.90 -5.57 7.72
C ARG A 124 7.19 -6.54 6.78
N ARG A 125 7.80 -7.69 6.50
CA ARG A 125 7.26 -8.64 5.53
C ARG A 125 6.08 -9.43 6.10
N ILE A 126 5.03 -9.55 5.30
CA ILE A 126 3.86 -10.39 5.57
C ILE A 126 3.95 -11.64 4.66
N PRO A 127 3.80 -12.87 5.21
CA PRO A 127 3.72 -14.09 4.41
C PRO A 127 2.52 -14.06 3.46
N ALA A 128 2.75 -14.46 2.21
CA ALA A 128 1.73 -14.47 1.16
C ALA A 128 1.99 -15.58 0.12
N GLU A 129 2.80 -16.58 0.47
CA GLU A 129 3.16 -17.70 -0.41
C GLU A 129 1.97 -18.62 -0.71
N ASP A 130 0.94 -18.58 0.13
CA ASP A 130 -0.31 -19.33 -0.03
C ASP A 130 -1.46 -18.49 -0.62
N ALA A 131 -1.21 -17.22 -0.94
CA ALA A 131 -2.13 -16.42 -1.75
C ALA A 131 -1.97 -16.79 -3.24
N ALA A 132 -2.99 -16.46 -4.04
CA ALA A 132 -3.00 -16.80 -5.46
C ALA A 132 -3.53 -15.65 -6.33
N GLY A 133 -2.67 -15.20 -7.23
CA GLY A 133 -2.91 -14.07 -8.11
C GLY A 133 -3.10 -12.74 -7.38
N HIS A 134 -3.28 -11.70 -8.19
CA HIS A 134 -3.34 -10.33 -7.71
C HIS A 134 -4.49 -10.05 -6.72
N GLY A 135 -5.58 -10.83 -6.76
CA GLY A 135 -6.73 -10.67 -5.86
C GLY A 135 -6.73 -11.61 -4.65
N GLY A 136 -5.75 -12.51 -4.52
CA GLY A 136 -5.83 -13.65 -3.60
C GLY A 136 -5.51 -13.36 -2.14
N TYR A 137 -5.02 -12.17 -1.80
CA TYR A 137 -4.45 -11.87 -0.48
C TYR A 137 -5.46 -11.93 0.70
N PHE A 138 -6.77 -11.83 0.42
CA PHE A 138 -7.82 -11.99 1.44
C PHE A 138 -8.55 -13.33 1.35
N ALA A 139 -8.05 -14.29 0.57
CA ALA A 139 -8.69 -15.60 0.45
C ALA A 139 -8.69 -16.33 1.81
N ALA A 140 -9.78 -17.04 2.10
CA ALA A 140 -9.91 -17.78 3.35
C ALA A 140 -8.78 -18.82 3.49
N GLY A 141 -8.16 -18.88 4.66
CA GLY A 141 -7.10 -19.83 4.96
C GLY A 141 -5.68 -19.38 4.62
N THR A 142 -5.50 -18.24 3.95
CA THR A 142 -4.16 -17.71 3.65
C THR A 142 -3.46 -17.15 4.88
N SER A 143 -2.15 -17.18 4.85
CA SER A 143 -1.28 -16.57 5.87
C SER A 143 -1.36 -15.06 5.83
N SER A 144 -1.53 -14.47 4.65
CA SER A 144 -1.75 -13.04 4.45
C SER A 144 -3.03 -12.56 5.14
N LEU A 145 -4.16 -13.27 4.98
CA LEU A 145 -5.42 -12.92 5.66
C LEU A 145 -5.28 -12.96 7.19
N ARG A 146 -4.62 -14.01 7.72
CA ARG A 146 -4.36 -14.12 9.17
C ARG A 146 -3.54 -12.94 9.69
N ALA A 147 -2.47 -12.58 8.98
CA ALA A 147 -1.62 -11.44 9.35
C ALA A 147 -2.38 -10.11 9.27
N PHE A 148 -3.18 -9.90 8.21
CA PHE A 148 -4.00 -8.71 8.05
C PHE A 148 -5.02 -8.55 9.18
N ALA A 149 -5.69 -9.64 9.59
CA ALA A 149 -6.59 -9.63 10.72
C ALA A 149 -5.86 -9.23 12.01
N ALA A 150 -4.72 -9.85 12.31
CA ALA A 150 -3.93 -9.53 13.50
C ALA A 150 -3.42 -8.07 13.51
N ILE A 151 -3.07 -7.50 12.35
CA ILE A 151 -2.74 -6.08 12.23
C ILE A 151 -3.96 -5.21 12.55
N ALA A 152 -5.11 -5.50 11.93
CA ALA A 152 -6.34 -4.72 12.11
C ALA A 152 -6.88 -4.79 13.56
N GLU A 153 -6.69 -5.92 14.24
CA GLU A 153 -7.04 -6.11 15.65
C GLU A 153 -6.02 -5.48 16.61
N GLY A 154 -4.82 -5.14 16.11
CA GLY A 154 -3.75 -4.51 16.88
C GLY A 154 -2.87 -5.48 17.67
N ASP A 155 -2.93 -6.76 17.35
CA ASP A 155 -2.24 -7.87 18.04
C ASP A 155 -0.76 -7.99 17.66
N VAL A 156 -0.32 -7.26 16.63
CA VAL A 156 1.09 -7.21 16.23
C VAL A 156 1.80 -5.98 16.79
N ARG A 157 3.05 -6.16 17.22
CA ARG A 157 3.93 -5.11 17.77
C ARG A 157 5.01 -4.73 16.78
#